data_AF-A0A9Y2P6V1-F1
#
_entry.id   AF-A0A9Y2P6V1-F1
#
_cell.length_a   1.000
_cell.length_b   1.000
_cell.length_c   1.000
_cell.angle_alpha   90.00
_cell.angle_beta   90.00
_cell.angle_gamma   90.00
#
_symmetry.space_group_name_H-M   'P 1'
#
loop_
_entity.id
_entity.type
_entity.pdbx_description
1 polymer ?
#
loop_
_entity_poly.entity_id
_entity_poly.type
_entity_poly.pdbx_seq_one_letter_code
_entity_poly.pdbx_strand_id
1 'polypeptide(L)'
;MKKVWWIFRLLILCAAVPFGWGSRANAEERLALIFGNSSYGSVAPLDNPVNDAELIGQALTQVGFRVTLLSDASQIDMKRAIAQFGRDLRKAGSDATGLFYYAGHGVQSFGNNYLLPVDVTLSDAADLDLVAVEAQSVLRQMASARNRTNIVILDACRNNPFSDISELNDNGLAEMKAPTGTFLAYATAPGSVALDGQDQNSPFTKAVVEQILVPGQPIEQLFKQVRRSVLKQSNGLQTPWDASSLVSDFRFVEKPEQPTQAQAGELQVWQSVQATRDPVQLTLFLRGYPDGDYAGAARLLLSEVIAAELAPPATDPVAPPGDTENLLFQSAQADGNLAAYEAYLKAYPDGTYAEMARSEVMALSKGSSADPLAGPDEGTVAVATAAPSPLPTQPEAGPVTFASPLVSGLDPVSGKSLAELITGSPEFPPIEGLPESYWKDQTCSNCHQWNRERLCDQANAYLSLTMQRSLSKQHPFGGVMKRALKSWATGGCQ
;
A
#
# COMPACT_ATOMS: atom_id res chain seq x y z
N MET A 1 -68.37 23.10 16.43
CA MET A 1 -67.92 24.47 16.09
C MET A 1 -66.40 24.41 15.95
N LYS A 2 -65.85 24.37 14.72
CA LYS A 2 -65.23 25.48 13.94
C LYS A 2 -63.77 25.82 14.33
N LYS A 3 -62.91 25.98 13.30
CA LYS A 3 -61.46 26.34 13.22
C LYS A 3 -60.51 25.11 13.15
N VAL A 4 -59.84 24.73 12.06
CA VAL A 4 -59.42 25.31 10.74
C VAL A 4 -58.13 26.15 10.73
N TRP A 5 -57.11 25.62 10.02
CA TRP A 5 -55.84 26.23 9.54
C TRP A 5 -54.82 26.69 10.61
N TRP A 6 -53.50 26.68 10.38
CA TRP A 6 -52.74 27.08 9.18
C TRP A 6 -51.55 26.16 8.78
N ILE A 7 -51.10 26.32 7.54
CA ILE A 7 -49.88 25.74 6.94
C ILE A 7 -48.67 26.64 7.25
N PHE A 8 -47.50 26.05 7.52
CA PHE A 8 -46.22 26.69 7.18
C PHE A 8 -45.22 25.66 6.61
N ARG A 9 -44.84 25.85 5.35
CA ARG A 9 -43.64 25.24 4.77
C ARG A 9 -42.46 26.13 5.12
N LEU A 10 -41.35 25.57 5.57
CA LEU A 10 -40.04 26.21 5.43
C LEU A 10 -39.06 25.18 4.87
N LEU A 11 -38.35 25.56 3.80
CA LEU A 11 -37.27 24.74 3.26
C LEU A 11 -36.05 24.85 4.18
N ILE A 12 -35.41 23.72 4.46
CA ILE A 12 -33.99 23.68 4.81
C ILE A 12 -33.32 22.73 3.83
N LEU A 13 -32.57 23.32 2.90
CA LEU A 13 -31.74 22.61 1.93
C LEU A 13 -30.37 22.34 2.59
N CYS A 14 -30.27 21.28 3.40
CA CYS A 14 -28.96 20.84 3.91
C CYS A 14 -28.25 20.01 2.84
N ALA A 15 -27.05 20.47 2.44
CA ALA A 15 -26.20 19.76 1.50
C ALA A 15 -25.80 18.39 2.07
N ALA A 16 -26.07 17.32 1.31
CA ALA A 16 -25.61 15.99 1.63
C ALA A 16 -24.09 15.89 1.36
N VAL A 17 -23.29 16.13 2.39
CA VAL A 17 -21.90 15.68 2.40
C VAL A 17 -21.94 14.15 2.43
N PRO A 18 -21.35 13.43 1.46
CA PRO A 18 -21.24 11.98 1.55
C PRO A 18 -20.25 11.66 2.67
N PHE A 19 -20.79 11.41 3.86
CA PHE A 19 -20.01 10.94 5.00
C PHE A 19 -19.48 9.56 4.63
N GLY A 20 -18.20 9.50 4.26
CA GLY A 20 -17.54 8.25 3.94
C GLY A 20 -17.59 7.34 5.16
N TRP A 21 -18.48 6.35 5.15
CA TRP A 21 -18.34 5.16 5.99
C TRP A 21 -17.15 4.35 5.47
N GLY A 22 -15.95 4.89 5.73
CA GLY A 22 -14.77 4.06 5.92
C GLY A 22 -15.14 3.09 7.04
N SER A 23 -15.36 1.83 6.66
CA SER A 23 -15.52 0.76 7.63
C SER A 23 -14.26 0.76 8.47
N ARG A 24 -14.34 1.23 9.72
CA ARG A 24 -13.36 0.86 10.71
C ARG A 24 -13.47 -0.66 10.80
N ALA A 25 -12.53 -1.37 10.19
CA ALA A 25 -12.20 -2.70 10.66
C ALA A 25 -11.94 -2.53 12.15
N ASN A 26 -12.85 -3.03 12.99
CA ASN A 26 -12.66 -2.96 14.43
C ASN A 26 -11.44 -3.83 14.71
N ALA A 27 -10.32 -3.19 15.03
CA ALA A 27 -9.15 -3.88 15.52
C ALA A 27 -9.58 -4.69 16.75
N GLU A 28 -9.09 -5.92 16.84
CA GLU A 28 -9.39 -6.81 17.96
C GLU A 28 -9.13 -6.09 19.29
N GLU A 29 -10.17 -5.93 20.11
CA GLU A 29 -10.03 -5.39 21.45
C GLU A 29 -9.28 -6.41 22.32
N ARG A 30 -8.05 -6.05 22.71
CA ARG A 30 -7.15 -6.88 23.52
C ARG A 30 -7.04 -6.27 24.91
N LEU A 31 -7.44 -7.01 25.94
CA LEU A 31 -7.43 -6.56 27.33
C LEU A 31 -6.59 -7.50 28.19
N ALA A 32 -5.71 -6.95 29.02
CA ALA A 32 -4.90 -7.73 29.96
C ALA A 32 -5.13 -7.27 31.41
N LEU A 33 -5.28 -8.23 32.33
CA LEU A 33 -5.21 -8.02 33.77
C LEU A 33 -3.97 -8.74 34.31
N ILE A 34 -3.10 -7.99 35.00
CA ILE A 34 -1.78 -8.45 35.44
C ILE A 34 -1.65 -8.19 36.95
N PHE A 35 -1.20 -9.20 37.68
CA PHE A 35 -0.80 -9.09 39.09
C PHE A 35 0.65 -9.52 39.28
N GLY A 36 1.37 -8.78 40.12
CA GLY A 36 2.68 -9.15 40.65
C GLY A 36 2.72 -8.92 42.15
N ASN A 37 2.75 -9.99 42.95
CA ASN A 37 2.75 -9.90 44.40
C ASN A 37 4.09 -10.40 44.97
N SER A 38 4.81 -9.50 45.65
CA SER A 38 6.15 -9.68 46.21
C SER A 38 6.17 -9.40 47.72
N SER A 39 5.53 -8.32 48.17
CA SER A 39 5.67 -7.76 49.52
C SER A 39 4.68 -8.36 50.53
N TYR A 40 4.71 -9.68 50.69
CA TYR A 40 3.81 -10.40 51.59
C TYR A 40 3.99 -10.03 53.07
N GLY A 41 2.88 -9.80 53.78
CA GLY A 41 2.90 -9.37 55.18
C GLY A 41 3.04 -10.49 56.22
N SER A 42 2.49 -11.68 55.95
CA SER A 42 2.48 -12.81 56.90
C SER A 42 3.28 -14.05 56.44
N VAL A 43 3.67 -14.08 55.17
CA VAL A 43 4.44 -15.18 54.55
C VAL A 43 5.73 -14.64 53.94
N ALA A 44 6.66 -15.53 53.59
CA ALA A 44 7.94 -15.12 53.00
C ALA A 44 7.73 -14.26 51.74
N PRO A 45 8.45 -13.13 51.59
CA PRO A 45 8.38 -12.31 50.38
C PRO A 45 9.00 -13.02 49.17
N LEU A 46 8.76 -12.47 47.98
CA LEU A 46 9.35 -12.90 46.70
C LEU A 46 9.99 -11.70 46.00
N ASP A 47 11.17 -11.88 45.41
CA ASP A 47 11.98 -10.75 44.93
C ASP A 47 11.52 -10.27 43.54
N ASN A 48 11.06 -11.19 42.68
CA ASN A 48 10.80 -10.91 41.26
C ASN A 48 9.35 -10.70 40.79
N PRO A 49 8.26 -11.14 41.45
CA PRO A 49 6.90 -11.04 40.90
C PRO A 49 6.44 -9.67 40.42
N VAL A 50 6.84 -8.58 41.10
CA VAL A 50 6.54 -7.21 40.64
C VAL A 50 7.28 -6.88 39.34
N ASN A 51 8.58 -7.19 39.26
CA ASN A 51 9.38 -7.00 38.05
C ASN A 51 8.82 -7.82 36.88
N ASP A 52 8.46 -9.08 37.14
CA ASP A 52 7.87 -9.99 36.17
C ASP A 52 6.55 -9.43 35.59
N ALA A 53 5.67 -8.93 36.46
CA ALA A 53 4.41 -8.31 36.07
C ALA A 53 4.63 -7.05 35.22
N GLU A 54 5.59 -6.18 35.59
CA GLU A 54 5.94 -5.00 34.83
C GLU A 54 6.51 -5.34 33.44
N LEU A 55 7.40 -6.33 33.36
CA LEU A 55 8.02 -6.77 32.11
C LEU A 55 6.97 -7.37 31.14
N ILE A 56 6.05 -8.19 31.65
CA ILE A 56 4.91 -8.72 30.87
C ILE A 56 3.97 -7.58 30.46
N GLY A 57 3.68 -6.63 31.35
CA GLY A 57 2.84 -5.47 31.05
C GLY A 57 3.39 -4.60 29.93
N GLN A 58 4.71 -4.34 29.92
CA GLN A 58 5.39 -3.62 28.85
C GLN A 58 5.30 -4.39 27.52
N ALA A 59 5.61 -5.69 27.52
CA ALA A 59 5.55 -6.53 26.32
C ALA A 59 4.13 -6.63 25.73
N LEU A 60 3.11 -6.80 26.58
CA LEU A 60 1.72 -6.87 26.15
C LEU A 60 1.22 -5.53 25.59
N THR A 61 1.64 -4.41 26.18
CA THR A 61 1.35 -3.06 25.65
C THR A 61 1.94 -2.89 24.25
N GLN A 62 3.17 -3.35 24.00
CA GLN A 62 3.82 -3.28 22.68
C GLN A 62 3.06 -4.07 21.59
N VAL A 63 2.41 -5.18 21.95
CA VAL A 63 1.62 -6.03 21.02
C VAL A 63 0.11 -5.71 21.04
N GLY A 64 -0.26 -4.52 21.54
CA GLY A 64 -1.58 -3.93 21.39
C GLY A 64 -2.60 -4.24 22.48
N PHE A 65 -2.21 -4.80 23.63
CA PHE A 65 -3.12 -4.97 24.76
C PHE A 65 -3.32 -3.67 25.55
N ARG A 66 -4.57 -3.41 25.95
CA ARG A 66 -4.89 -2.48 27.04
C ARG A 66 -4.62 -3.19 28.38
N VAL A 67 -3.53 -2.80 29.03
CA VAL A 67 -3.06 -3.43 30.27
C VAL A 67 -3.62 -2.73 31.51
N THR A 68 -4.17 -3.53 32.43
CA THR A 68 -4.44 -3.16 33.82
C THR A 68 -3.48 -3.96 34.70
N LEU A 69 -2.52 -3.29 35.34
CA LEU A 69 -1.51 -3.90 36.20
C LEU A 69 -1.71 -3.48 37.65
N LEU A 70 -1.64 -4.43 38.59
CA LEU A 70 -1.61 -4.17 40.03
C LEU A 70 -0.43 -4.90 40.66
N SER A 71 0.44 -4.14 41.31
CA SER A 71 1.55 -4.66 42.13
C SER A 71 1.14 -4.73 43.59
N ASP A 72 1.58 -5.77 44.31
CA ASP A 72 1.31 -5.99 45.74
C ASP A 72 -0.18 -5.81 46.12
N ALA A 73 -1.05 -6.51 45.40
CA ALA A 73 -2.49 -6.35 45.52
C ALA A 73 -3.08 -7.08 46.74
N SER A 74 -3.97 -6.39 47.47
CA SER A 74 -4.79 -6.98 48.52
C SER A 74 -5.84 -7.94 47.96
N GLN A 75 -6.41 -8.81 48.80
CA GLN A 75 -7.48 -9.73 48.39
C GLN A 75 -8.67 -8.98 47.78
N ILE A 76 -9.01 -7.83 48.37
CA ILE A 76 -10.12 -6.99 47.95
C ILE A 76 -9.84 -6.37 46.59
N ASP A 77 -8.62 -5.89 46.36
CA ASP A 77 -8.23 -5.27 45.09
C ASP A 77 -8.17 -6.31 43.96
N MET A 78 -7.61 -7.50 44.23
CA MET A 78 -7.64 -8.63 43.31
C MET A 78 -9.08 -8.99 42.92
N LYS A 79 -9.96 -9.24 43.90
CA LYS A 79 -11.38 -9.60 43.65
C LYS A 79 -12.12 -8.49 42.88
N ARG A 80 -11.88 -7.21 43.17
CA ARG A 80 -12.47 -6.07 42.45
C ARG A 80 -11.99 -5.96 41.01
N ALA A 81 -10.68 -6.07 40.78
CA ALA A 81 -10.07 -5.96 39.46
C ALA A 81 -10.45 -7.14 38.56
N ILE A 82 -10.48 -8.38 39.09
CA ILE A 82 -10.97 -9.57 38.37
C ILE A 82 -12.45 -9.39 37.95
N ALA A 83 -13.30 -8.89 38.85
CA ALA A 83 -14.70 -8.62 38.54
C ALA A 83 -14.88 -7.48 37.52
N GLN A 84 -14.01 -6.47 37.53
CA GLN A 84 -14.01 -5.38 36.57
C GLN A 84 -13.53 -5.84 35.19
N PHE A 85 -12.43 -6.58 35.12
CA PHE A 85 -11.91 -7.18 33.89
C PHE A 85 -12.95 -8.05 33.18
N GLY A 86 -13.70 -8.89 33.92
CA GLY A 86 -14.83 -9.63 33.36
C GLY A 86 -15.94 -8.74 32.79
N ARG A 87 -16.21 -7.56 33.39
CA ARG A 87 -17.17 -6.58 32.84
C ARG A 87 -16.63 -5.91 31.57
N ASP A 88 -15.35 -5.59 31.54
CA ASP A 88 -14.73 -4.93 30.39
C ASP A 88 -14.59 -5.87 29.19
N LEU A 89 -14.28 -7.16 29.40
CA LEU A 89 -14.34 -8.18 28.35
C LEU A 89 -15.76 -8.33 27.77
N ARG A 90 -16.79 -8.40 28.63
CA ARG A 90 -18.21 -8.41 28.18
C ARG A 90 -18.58 -7.17 27.35
N LYS A 91 -17.98 -6.02 27.67
CA LYS A 91 -18.20 -4.75 26.96
C LYS A 91 -17.42 -4.67 25.64
N ALA A 92 -16.24 -5.29 25.56
CA ALA A 92 -15.41 -5.35 24.37
C ALA A 92 -16.01 -6.22 23.25
N GLY A 93 -16.85 -7.19 23.60
CA GLY A 93 -17.65 -7.97 22.65
C GLY A 93 -17.09 -9.35 22.33
N SER A 94 -17.73 -10.06 21.39
CA SER A 94 -17.44 -11.47 21.09
C SER A 94 -16.08 -11.69 20.47
N ASP A 95 -15.51 -10.70 19.76
CA ASP A 95 -14.25 -10.89 19.03
C ASP A 95 -13.00 -10.61 19.89
N ALA A 96 -13.19 -10.08 21.10
CA ALA A 96 -12.12 -9.62 21.98
C ALA A 96 -11.23 -10.75 22.51
N THR A 97 -9.98 -10.41 22.82
CA THR A 97 -9.03 -11.29 23.52
C THR A 97 -8.79 -10.79 24.95
N GLY A 98 -9.00 -11.68 25.92
CA GLY A 98 -8.67 -11.44 27.33
C GLY A 98 -7.43 -12.20 27.74
N LEU A 99 -6.49 -11.53 28.39
CA LEU A 99 -5.32 -12.15 29.02
C LEU A 99 -5.31 -11.88 30.53
N PHE A 100 -5.10 -12.92 31.33
CA PHE A 100 -4.82 -12.82 32.75
C PHE A 100 -3.39 -13.31 33.02
N TYR A 101 -2.62 -12.53 33.76
CA TYR A 101 -1.30 -12.90 34.25
C TYR A 101 -1.24 -12.74 35.77
N TYR A 102 -0.65 -13.71 36.45
CA TYR A 102 -0.32 -13.61 37.88
C TYR A 102 1.09 -14.14 38.14
N ALA A 103 1.91 -13.32 38.81
CA ALA A 103 3.14 -13.75 39.45
C ALA A 103 3.03 -13.59 40.97
N GLY A 104 3.49 -14.59 41.73
CA GLY A 104 3.48 -14.58 43.19
C GLY A 104 3.31 -15.96 43.82
N HIS A 105 2.94 -16.00 45.10
CA HIS A 105 2.59 -17.25 45.78
C HIS A 105 1.26 -17.83 45.28
N GLY A 106 1.31 -19.09 44.88
CA GLY A 106 0.13 -19.90 44.61
C GLY A 106 0.18 -21.16 45.47
N VAL A 107 -0.97 -21.63 45.91
CA VAL A 107 -1.11 -22.90 46.66
C VAL A 107 -2.31 -23.70 46.14
N GLN A 108 -2.25 -25.00 46.32
CA GLN A 108 -3.34 -25.93 46.03
C GLN A 108 -4.06 -26.31 47.33
N SER A 109 -5.38 -26.48 47.28
CA SER A 109 -6.14 -27.22 48.30
C SER A 109 -7.30 -27.98 47.65
N PHE A 110 -7.41 -29.29 47.95
CA PHE A 110 -8.43 -30.20 47.39
C PHE A 110 -8.58 -30.11 45.85
N GLY A 111 -7.47 -29.90 45.12
CA GLY A 111 -7.44 -29.76 43.66
C GLY A 111 -7.90 -28.40 43.11
N ASN A 112 -8.16 -27.41 43.98
CA ASN A 112 -8.41 -26.02 43.60
C ASN A 112 -7.15 -25.17 43.80
N ASN A 113 -6.99 -24.16 42.96
CA ASN A 113 -5.81 -23.28 42.96
C ASN A 113 -6.16 -21.94 43.59
N TYR A 114 -5.32 -21.46 44.50
CA TYR A 114 -5.49 -20.21 45.20
C TYR A 114 -4.28 -19.30 44.96
N LEU A 115 -4.55 -18.10 44.47
CA LEU A 115 -3.59 -17.02 44.30
C LEU A 115 -3.55 -16.23 45.60
N LEU A 116 -2.36 -16.03 46.19
CA LEU A 116 -2.24 -15.35 47.47
C LEU A 116 -2.09 -13.83 47.28
N PRO A 117 -2.95 -13.03 47.93
CA PRO A 117 -2.76 -11.58 48.03
C PRO A 117 -1.67 -11.25 49.06
N VAL A 118 -1.13 -10.03 49.04
CA VAL A 118 -0.05 -9.64 49.98
C VAL A 118 -0.54 -9.49 51.43
N ASP A 119 -1.83 -9.23 51.63
CA ASP A 119 -2.51 -9.13 52.93
C ASP A 119 -3.06 -10.49 53.43
N VAL A 120 -2.72 -11.60 52.76
CA VAL A 120 -3.07 -12.94 53.23
C VAL A 120 -2.64 -13.12 54.68
N THR A 121 -3.51 -13.69 55.50
CA THR A 121 -3.20 -14.11 56.88
C THR A 121 -3.95 -15.40 57.12
N LEU A 122 -3.24 -16.52 57.16
CA LEU A 122 -3.83 -17.85 57.30
C LEU A 122 -3.47 -18.43 58.67
N SER A 123 -4.47 -18.89 59.41
CA SER A 123 -4.28 -19.56 60.72
C SER A 123 -4.72 -21.03 60.68
N ASP A 124 -5.72 -21.36 59.87
CA ASP A 124 -6.22 -22.71 59.63
C ASP A 124 -6.35 -22.93 58.11
N ALA A 125 -6.13 -24.15 57.63
CA ALA A 125 -6.31 -24.50 56.22
C ALA A 125 -7.75 -24.23 55.73
N ALA A 126 -8.73 -24.39 56.61
CA ALA A 126 -10.15 -24.19 56.31
C ALA A 126 -10.51 -22.74 55.93
N ASP A 127 -9.69 -21.76 56.32
CA ASP A 127 -9.91 -20.33 56.02
C ASP A 127 -9.36 -19.91 54.64
N LEU A 128 -8.68 -20.80 53.90
CA LEU A 128 -7.95 -20.44 52.69
C LEU A 128 -8.83 -19.79 51.60
N ASP A 129 -10.06 -20.26 51.41
CA ASP A 129 -10.98 -19.68 50.42
C ASP A 129 -11.55 -18.32 50.87
N LEU A 130 -11.58 -18.06 52.19
CA LEU A 130 -11.96 -16.80 52.78
C LEU A 130 -10.87 -15.73 52.63
N VAL A 131 -9.58 -16.11 52.68
CA VAL A 131 -8.43 -15.16 52.67
C VAL A 131 -7.64 -15.09 51.37
N ALA A 132 -7.70 -16.09 50.49
CA ALA A 132 -7.03 -16.09 49.18
C ALA A 132 -8.00 -15.79 48.01
N VAL A 133 -7.53 -15.93 46.77
CA VAL A 133 -8.34 -15.78 45.55
C VAL A 133 -8.28 -17.04 44.69
N GLU A 134 -9.39 -17.76 44.59
CA GLU A 134 -9.53 -18.96 43.74
C GLU A 134 -9.25 -18.62 42.26
N ALA A 135 -8.26 -19.27 41.63
CA ALA A 135 -7.87 -19.02 40.24
C ALA A 135 -8.99 -19.40 39.25
N GLN A 136 -9.78 -20.43 39.57
CA GLN A 136 -10.98 -20.80 38.82
C GLN A 136 -12.03 -19.67 38.80
N SER A 137 -12.02 -18.72 39.76
CA SER A 137 -12.91 -17.55 39.70
C SER A 137 -12.57 -16.60 38.54
N VAL A 138 -11.29 -16.50 38.17
CA VAL A 138 -10.81 -15.77 36.98
C VAL A 138 -11.33 -16.45 35.72
N LEU A 139 -11.14 -17.76 35.60
CA LEU A 139 -11.66 -18.56 34.47
C LEU A 139 -13.18 -18.40 34.32
N ARG A 140 -13.94 -18.37 35.43
CA ARG A 140 -15.40 -18.11 35.41
C ARG A 140 -15.72 -16.71 34.90
N GLN A 141 -15.00 -15.67 35.31
CA GLN A 141 -15.22 -14.31 34.79
C GLN A 141 -14.92 -14.22 33.28
N MET A 142 -13.78 -14.75 32.84
CA MET A 142 -13.37 -14.74 31.43
C MET A 142 -14.34 -15.56 30.56
N ALA A 143 -14.67 -16.80 30.93
CA ALA A 143 -15.61 -17.64 30.18
C ALA A 143 -17.03 -17.02 30.11
N SER A 144 -17.46 -16.33 31.17
CA SER A 144 -18.75 -15.61 31.15
C SER A 144 -18.80 -14.44 30.16
N ALA A 145 -17.65 -13.96 29.68
CA ALA A 145 -17.59 -12.88 28.70
C ALA A 145 -17.90 -13.32 27.27
N ARG A 146 -17.77 -14.62 26.95
CA ARG A 146 -18.05 -15.20 25.62
C ARG A 146 -17.28 -14.50 24.48
N ASN A 147 -16.12 -13.98 24.81
CA ASN A 147 -15.15 -13.42 23.88
C ASN A 147 -14.32 -14.54 23.22
N ARG A 148 -13.66 -14.23 22.10
CA ARG A 148 -13.07 -15.21 21.17
C ARG A 148 -11.92 -16.01 21.77
N THR A 149 -11.05 -15.34 22.53
CA THR A 149 -9.83 -15.92 23.08
C THR A 149 -9.67 -15.50 24.53
N ASN A 150 -9.45 -16.47 25.42
CA ASN A 150 -9.02 -16.22 26.78
C ASN A 150 -7.63 -16.85 26.99
N ILE A 151 -6.72 -16.14 27.63
CA ILE A 151 -5.36 -16.58 27.90
C ILE A 151 -5.11 -16.40 29.38
N VAL A 152 -4.70 -17.44 30.09
CA VAL A 152 -4.40 -17.40 31.53
C VAL A 152 -2.98 -17.91 31.73
N ILE A 153 -2.12 -17.09 32.36
CA ILE A 153 -0.71 -17.39 32.59
C ILE A 153 -0.44 -17.27 34.08
N LEU A 154 0.06 -18.34 34.69
CA LEU A 154 0.35 -18.42 36.13
C LEU A 154 1.86 -18.68 36.36
N ASP A 155 2.60 -17.65 36.76
CA ASP A 155 3.98 -17.74 37.26
C ASP A 155 3.99 -17.82 38.80
N ALA A 156 3.50 -18.95 39.30
CA ALA A 156 3.24 -19.18 40.72
C ALA A 156 3.80 -20.53 41.21
N CYS A 157 3.62 -20.79 42.51
CA CYS A 157 4.16 -21.93 43.24
C CYS A 157 5.69 -21.99 43.23
N ARG A 158 6.32 -20.93 43.74
CA ARG A 158 7.79 -20.84 43.84
C ARG A 158 8.35 -21.47 45.12
N ASN A 159 7.52 -21.49 46.16
CA ASN A 159 7.72 -22.10 47.46
C ASN A 159 6.35 -22.07 48.14
N ASN A 160 5.92 -23.15 48.79
CA ASN A 160 4.63 -23.17 49.47
C ASN A 160 4.80 -22.63 50.90
N PRO A 161 4.28 -21.43 51.23
CA PRO A 161 4.47 -20.81 52.54
C PRO A 161 3.68 -21.49 53.67
N PHE A 162 2.77 -22.40 53.33
CA PHE A 162 1.91 -23.12 54.26
C PHE A 162 2.24 -24.63 54.31
N SER A 163 3.45 -25.01 53.90
CA SER A 163 3.89 -26.41 53.79
C SER A 163 3.94 -27.17 55.14
N ASP A 164 3.99 -26.46 56.28
CA ASP A 164 3.86 -27.05 57.62
C ASP A 164 2.40 -27.45 57.96
N ILE A 165 1.40 -26.96 57.20
CA ILE A 165 -0.01 -27.31 57.36
C ILE A 165 -0.30 -28.53 56.48
N SER A 166 -0.71 -29.66 57.09
CA SER A 166 -0.80 -30.95 56.39
C SER A 166 -1.81 -30.97 55.24
N GLU A 167 -2.88 -30.20 55.34
CA GLU A 167 -3.93 -30.04 54.32
C GLU A 167 -3.50 -29.17 53.13
N LEU A 168 -2.36 -28.46 53.26
CA LEU A 168 -1.82 -27.51 52.28
C LEU A 168 -0.36 -27.82 51.90
N ASN A 169 0.15 -29.02 52.20
CA ASN A 169 1.55 -29.39 51.93
C ASN A 169 1.81 -29.84 50.47
N ASP A 170 0.79 -29.85 49.61
CA ASP A 170 0.93 -30.09 48.18
C ASP A 170 1.91 -29.08 47.55
N ASN A 171 2.80 -29.57 46.68
CA ASN A 171 3.65 -28.73 45.86
C ASN A 171 2.93 -28.35 44.57
N GLY A 172 3.21 -27.15 44.03
CA GLY A 172 2.69 -26.73 42.73
C GLY A 172 1.20 -26.39 42.71
N LEU A 173 0.70 -26.15 41.49
CA LEU A 173 -0.72 -25.94 41.21
C LEU A 173 -1.36 -27.23 40.67
N ALA A 174 -2.67 -27.33 40.87
CA ALA A 174 -3.54 -28.29 40.21
C ALA A 174 -3.68 -27.97 38.71
N GLU A 175 -3.90 -28.99 37.90
CA GLU A 175 -4.39 -28.82 36.54
C GLU A 175 -5.85 -28.32 36.56
N MET A 176 -6.11 -27.18 35.91
CA MET A 176 -7.46 -26.62 35.79
C MET A 176 -8.06 -26.94 34.42
N LYS A 177 -9.34 -27.30 34.40
CA LYS A 177 -10.07 -27.54 33.15
C LYS A 177 -10.42 -26.21 32.47
N ALA A 178 -9.69 -25.89 31.40
CA ALA A 178 -9.89 -24.71 30.59
C ALA A 178 -11.25 -24.76 29.83
N PRO A 179 -12.18 -23.80 30.01
CA PRO A 179 -13.39 -23.68 29.20
C PRO A 179 -13.05 -23.44 27.73
N THR A 180 -13.90 -23.87 26.78
CA THR A 180 -13.67 -23.67 25.31
C THR A 180 -13.26 -22.24 24.97
N GLY A 181 -12.27 -22.09 24.09
CA GLY A 181 -11.70 -20.78 23.74
C GLY A 181 -10.69 -20.26 24.77
N THR A 182 -10.13 -21.11 25.62
CA THR A 182 -9.13 -20.72 26.63
C THR A 182 -7.79 -21.43 26.44
N PHE A 183 -6.70 -20.66 26.46
CA PHE A 183 -5.34 -21.14 26.61
C PHE A 183 -4.89 -20.94 28.06
N LEU A 184 -4.37 -21.98 28.69
CA LEU A 184 -3.88 -21.94 30.08
C LEU A 184 -2.41 -22.34 30.10
N ALA A 185 -1.57 -21.52 30.73
CA ALA A 185 -0.14 -21.73 30.89
C ALA A 185 0.29 -21.64 32.35
N TYR A 186 1.23 -22.50 32.71
CA TYR A 186 1.85 -22.60 34.01
C TYR A 186 3.37 -22.49 33.87
N ALA A 187 4.03 -21.75 34.75
CA ALA A 187 5.49 -21.65 34.74
C ALA A 187 6.22 -22.98 34.99
N THR A 188 5.54 -23.96 35.57
CA THR A 188 6.07 -25.28 35.89
C THR A 188 4.97 -26.34 35.71
N ALA A 189 5.30 -27.62 35.83
CA ALA A 189 4.33 -28.70 35.70
C ALA A 189 3.39 -28.75 36.91
N PRO A 190 2.13 -29.22 36.76
CA PRO A 190 1.26 -29.49 37.90
C PRO A 190 1.97 -30.37 38.94
N GLY A 191 1.80 -30.06 40.23
CA GLY A 191 2.54 -30.73 41.31
C GLY A 191 4.01 -30.30 41.49
N SER A 192 4.56 -29.42 40.64
CA SER A 192 5.97 -29.00 40.66
C SER A 192 6.14 -27.52 41.04
N VAL A 193 7.39 -27.12 41.30
CA VAL A 193 7.76 -25.76 41.75
C VAL A 193 8.33 -24.93 40.60
N ALA A 194 8.09 -23.62 40.61
CA ALA A 194 8.66 -22.64 39.68
C ALA A 194 9.83 -21.90 40.33
N LEU A 195 10.87 -21.52 39.58
CA LEU A 195 11.98 -20.74 40.15
C LEU A 195 11.63 -19.25 40.15
N ASP A 196 11.94 -18.52 41.23
CA ASP A 196 11.81 -17.05 41.25
C ASP A 196 12.82 -16.37 40.30
N GLY A 197 13.97 -17.03 40.09
CA GLY A 197 15.13 -16.46 39.41
C GLY A 197 16.21 -16.06 40.40
N GLN A 198 17.36 -15.65 39.87
CA GLN A 198 18.48 -15.08 40.65
C GLN A 198 18.90 -13.69 40.10
N ASP A 199 18.33 -13.31 38.96
CA ASP A 199 18.38 -11.94 38.42
C ASP A 199 17.02 -11.27 38.65
N GLN A 200 16.82 -10.05 38.14
CA GLN A 200 15.62 -9.21 38.25
C GLN A 200 14.28 -9.82 37.78
N ASN A 201 14.23 -10.99 37.15
CA ASN A 201 13.02 -11.60 36.60
C ASN A 201 13.14 -13.14 36.56
N SER A 202 12.01 -13.83 36.58
CA SER A 202 11.94 -15.29 36.50
C SER A 202 12.37 -15.82 35.13
N PRO A 203 12.91 -17.06 35.06
CA PRO A 203 13.29 -17.66 33.78
C PRO A 203 12.07 -17.89 32.86
N PHE A 204 10.88 -18.08 33.44
CA PHE A 204 9.64 -18.22 32.68
C PHE A 204 9.19 -16.89 32.08
N THR A 205 9.14 -15.82 32.88
CA THR A 205 8.75 -14.48 32.42
C THR A 205 9.62 -13.97 31.29
N LYS A 206 10.96 -14.07 31.46
CA LYS A 206 11.93 -13.73 30.41
C LYS A 206 11.63 -14.47 29.11
N ALA A 207 11.46 -15.79 29.19
CA ALA A 207 11.17 -16.64 28.03
C ALA A 207 9.81 -16.34 27.38
N VAL A 208 8.77 -15.99 28.17
CA VAL A 208 7.47 -15.58 27.65
C VAL A 208 7.58 -14.27 26.87
N VAL A 209 8.23 -13.25 27.42
CA VAL A 209 8.40 -11.94 26.76
C VAL A 209 9.23 -12.03 25.48
N GLU A 210 10.31 -12.81 25.48
CA GLU A 210 11.10 -13.10 24.27
C GLU A 210 10.24 -13.66 23.12
N GLN A 211 9.24 -14.48 23.43
CA GLN A 211 8.43 -15.18 22.42
C GLN A 211 7.12 -14.46 22.06
N ILE A 212 6.56 -13.62 22.94
CA ILE A 212 5.38 -12.76 22.65
C ILE A 212 5.66 -11.80 21.48
N LEU A 213 6.89 -11.32 21.36
CA LEU A 213 7.28 -10.34 20.33
C LEU A 213 7.56 -10.96 18.95
N VAL A 214 7.52 -12.30 18.81
CA VAL A 214 7.86 -12.99 17.56
C VAL A 214 6.69 -12.93 16.56
N PRO A 215 6.85 -12.27 15.39
CA PRO A 215 5.77 -12.13 14.42
C PRO A 215 5.34 -13.46 13.80
N GLY A 216 4.03 -13.70 13.75
CA GLY A 216 3.47 -14.86 13.06
C GLY A 216 3.65 -16.19 13.80
N GLN A 217 3.86 -16.18 15.12
CA GLN A 217 3.92 -17.41 15.94
C GLN A 217 2.56 -17.73 16.60
N PRO A 218 1.99 -18.92 16.38
CA PRO A 218 0.82 -19.38 17.16
C PRO A 218 1.18 -19.55 18.65
N ILE A 219 0.22 -19.32 19.54
CA ILE A 219 0.43 -19.40 20.99
C ILE A 219 0.90 -20.79 21.47
N GLU A 220 0.43 -21.90 20.88
CA GLU A 220 0.92 -23.26 21.17
C GLU A 220 2.42 -23.39 20.84
N GLN A 221 2.85 -22.83 19.70
CA GLN A 221 4.25 -22.83 19.28
C GLN A 221 5.08 -21.85 20.11
N LEU A 222 4.50 -20.75 20.60
CA LEU A 222 5.10 -19.82 21.57
C LEU A 222 5.44 -20.56 22.86
N PHE A 223 4.47 -21.16 23.53
CA PHE A 223 4.71 -21.85 24.80
C PHE A 223 5.58 -23.10 24.66
N LYS A 224 5.58 -23.76 23.49
CA LYS A 224 6.58 -24.78 23.17
C LYS A 224 8.02 -24.26 23.17
N GLN A 225 8.28 -23.03 22.69
CA GLN A 225 9.62 -22.43 22.79
C GLN A 225 9.93 -21.93 24.21
N VAL A 226 8.94 -21.36 24.92
CA VAL A 226 9.07 -21.02 26.36
C VAL A 226 9.52 -22.24 27.16
N ARG A 227 8.84 -23.39 27.00
CA ARG A 227 9.19 -24.66 27.64
C ARG A 227 10.63 -25.08 27.35
N ARG A 228 11.11 -24.95 26.10
CA ARG A 228 12.50 -25.25 25.73
C ARG A 228 13.50 -24.28 26.35
N SER A 229 13.17 -22.99 26.43
CA SER A 229 14.04 -21.97 27.03
C SER A 229 14.17 -22.19 28.55
N VAL A 230 13.05 -22.36 29.25
CA VAL A 230 13.04 -22.59 30.71
C VAL A 230 13.71 -23.92 31.08
N LEU A 231 13.47 -25.01 30.35
CA LEU A 231 14.19 -26.27 30.55
C LEU A 231 15.72 -26.10 30.45
N LYS A 232 16.18 -25.31 29.48
CA LYS A 232 17.61 -25.02 29.31
C LYS A 232 18.15 -24.12 30.44
N GLN A 233 17.45 -23.05 30.79
CA GLN A 233 17.88 -22.10 31.83
C GLN A 233 17.88 -22.73 33.23
N SER A 234 16.91 -23.60 33.53
CA SER A 234 16.76 -24.28 34.82
C SER A 234 17.57 -25.58 34.93
N ASN A 235 18.37 -25.95 33.91
CA ASN A 235 19.04 -27.25 33.82
C ASN A 235 18.09 -28.46 34.00
N GLY A 236 16.85 -28.33 33.53
CA GLY A 236 15.80 -29.35 33.63
C GLY A 236 14.99 -29.34 34.94
N LEU A 237 15.28 -28.45 35.90
CA LEU A 237 14.57 -28.38 37.18
C LEU A 237 13.14 -27.82 37.06
N GLN A 238 12.85 -27.02 36.02
CA GLN A 238 11.54 -26.41 35.79
C GLN A 238 11.04 -26.71 34.38
N THR A 239 9.81 -27.23 34.27
CA THR A 239 9.18 -27.60 32.99
C THR A 239 7.84 -26.88 32.84
N PRO A 240 7.75 -25.76 32.12
CA PRO A 240 6.48 -25.09 31.86
C PRO A 240 5.43 -26.00 31.21
N TRP A 241 4.18 -25.85 31.63
CA TRP A 241 3.05 -26.67 31.18
C TRP A 241 1.95 -25.81 30.59
N ASP A 242 1.23 -26.34 29.61
CA ASP A 242 0.12 -25.66 28.96
C ASP A 242 -1.02 -26.63 28.60
N ALA A 243 -2.23 -26.08 28.58
CA ALA A 243 -3.46 -26.74 28.14
C ALA A 243 -4.26 -25.77 27.26
N SER A 244 -4.56 -26.17 26.03
CA SER A 244 -5.31 -25.35 25.06
C SER A 244 -6.67 -25.96 24.76
N SER A 245 -7.72 -25.15 24.86
CA SER A 245 -9.06 -25.42 24.31
C SER A 245 -9.43 -24.39 23.23
N LEU A 246 -8.43 -23.71 22.66
CA LEU A 246 -8.63 -22.72 21.59
C LEU A 246 -9.27 -23.36 20.36
N VAL A 247 -10.17 -22.61 19.73
CA VAL A 247 -10.91 -23.03 18.52
C VAL A 247 -10.42 -22.31 17.25
N SER A 248 -9.50 -21.36 17.40
CA SER A 248 -8.86 -20.59 16.33
C SER A 248 -7.44 -20.21 16.75
N ASP A 249 -6.52 -20.15 15.79
CA ASP A 249 -5.17 -19.60 16.01
C ASP A 249 -5.22 -18.24 16.71
N PHE A 250 -4.42 -18.09 17.76
CA PHE A 250 -4.10 -16.79 18.35
C PHE A 250 -2.61 -16.47 18.17
N ARG A 251 -2.33 -15.20 17.85
CA ARG A 251 -1.00 -14.65 17.57
C ARG A 251 -0.88 -13.30 18.27
N PHE A 252 0.16 -13.12 19.08
CA PHE A 252 0.43 -11.86 19.74
C PHE A 252 0.82 -10.77 18.72
N VAL A 253 1.74 -11.10 17.82
CA VAL A 253 2.12 -10.23 16.69
C VAL A 253 1.77 -10.95 15.39
N GLU A 254 1.04 -10.28 14.51
CA GLU A 254 0.75 -10.84 13.18
C GLU A 254 2.01 -10.94 12.33
N LYS A 255 2.05 -11.92 11.43
CA LYS A 255 3.13 -11.98 10.45
C LYS A 255 2.93 -10.80 9.47
N PRO A 256 3.95 -9.97 9.19
CA PRO A 256 3.88 -9.05 8.06
C PRO A 256 3.52 -9.83 6.80
N GLU A 257 2.50 -9.39 6.06
CA GLU A 257 2.15 -10.01 4.79
C GLU A 257 3.39 -9.97 3.88
N GLN A 258 3.82 -11.15 3.43
CA GLN A 258 4.88 -11.22 2.44
C GLN A 258 4.29 -10.74 1.12
N PRO A 259 4.97 -9.84 0.38
CA PRO A 259 4.49 -9.38 -0.91
C PRO A 259 4.13 -10.58 -1.78
N THR A 260 2.93 -10.55 -2.37
CA THR A 260 2.54 -11.57 -3.35
C THR A 260 3.55 -11.60 -4.50
N GLN A 261 3.64 -12.70 -5.25
CA GLN A 261 4.55 -12.76 -6.40
C GLN A 261 4.30 -11.63 -7.42
N ALA A 262 3.06 -11.14 -7.51
CA ALA A 262 2.71 -9.96 -8.30
C ALA A 262 3.36 -8.67 -7.76
N GLN A 263 3.25 -8.40 -6.46
CA GLN A 263 3.83 -7.22 -5.80
C GLN A 263 5.37 -7.27 -5.76
N ALA A 264 5.96 -8.45 -5.56
CA ALA A 264 7.40 -8.64 -5.66
C ALA A 264 7.92 -8.37 -7.08
N GLY A 265 7.16 -8.80 -8.10
CA GLY A 265 7.43 -8.46 -9.50
C GLY A 265 7.28 -6.96 -9.78
N GLU A 266 6.22 -6.32 -9.26
CA GLU A 266 6.00 -4.87 -9.38
C GLU A 266 7.17 -4.09 -8.77
N LEU A 267 7.61 -4.41 -7.54
CA LEU A 267 8.75 -3.77 -6.88
C LEU A 267 10.03 -3.87 -7.71
N GLN A 268 10.31 -5.03 -8.29
CA GLN A 268 11.51 -5.22 -9.11
C GLN A 268 11.47 -4.34 -10.38
N VAL A 269 10.30 -4.25 -11.04
CA VAL A 269 10.15 -3.34 -12.19
C VAL A 269 10.23 -1.89 -11.72
N TRP A 270 9.55 -1.51 -10.64
CA TRP A 270 9.59 -0.16 -10.07
C TRP A 270 11.02 0.30 -9.76
N GLN A 271 11.83 -0.53 -9.09
CA GLN A 271 13.23 -0.19 -8.78
C GLN A 271 14.05 0.09 -10.04
N SER A 272 13.88 -0.72 -11.10
CA SER A 272 14.58 -0.49 -12.37
C SER A 272 14.15 0.82 -13.04
N VAL A 273 12.85 1.08 -13.09
CA VAL A 273 12.28 2.29 -13.70
C VAL A 273 12.64 3.55 -12.90
N GLN A 274 12.53 3.51 -11.57
CA GLN A 274 12.93 4.58 -10.66
C GLN A 274 14.41 4.96 -10.82
N ALA A 275 15.29 3.97 -11.01
CA ALA A 275 16.71 4.20 -11.23
C ALA A 275 17.02 4.85 -12.58
N THR A 276 16.26 4.54 -13.64
CA THR A 276 16.46 5.16 -14.96
C THR A 276 16.01 6.62 -15.01
N ARG A 277 14.94 6.96 -14.26
CA ARG A 277 14.22 8.25 -14.35
C ARG A 277 13.78 8.60 -15.78
N ASP A 278 13.59 7.60 -16.65
CA ASP A 278 13.15 7.75 -18.03
C ASP A 278 11.61 7.94 -18.08
N PRO A 279 11.09 9.02 -18.67
CA PRO A 279 9.65 9.30 -18.67
C PRO A 279 8.84 8.28 -19.47
N VAL A 280 9.44 7.63 -20.48
CA VAL A 280 8.81 6.54 -21.25
C VAL A 280 8.68 5.30 -20.38
N GLN A 281 9.73 4.93 -19.64
CA GLN A 281 9.70 3.77 -18.73
C GLN A 281 8.74 3.98 -17.57
N LEU A 282 8.69 5.19 -17.00
CA LEU A 282 7.72 5.58 -15.97
C LEU A 282 6.27 5.50 -16.49
N THR A 283 6.02 5.94 -17.72
CA THR A 283 4.72 5.82 -18.39
C THR A 283 4.33 4.36 -18.66
N LEU A 284 5.30 3.52 -19.08
CA LEU A 284 5.08 2.08 -19.29
C LEU A 284 4.81 1.33 -17.98
N PHE A 285 5.50 1.70 -16.90
CA PHE A 285 5.25 1.17 -15.56
C PHE A 285 3.82 1.48 -15.11
N LEU A 286 3.40 2.75 -15.18
CA LEU A 286 2.04 3.17 -14.83
C LEU A 286 0.95 2.54 -15.70
N ARG A 287 1.29 2.10 -16.93
CA ARG A 287 0.37 1.36 -17.79
C ARG A 287 0.25 -0.12 -17.43
N GLY A 288 1.32 -0.73 -16.92
CA GLY A 288 1.32 -2.11 -16.43
C GLY A 288 0.71 -2.24 -15.04
N TYR A 289 0.93 -1.23 -14.19
CA TYR A 289 0.55 -1.19 -12.78
C TYR A 289 -0.20 0.12 -12.47
N PRO A 290 -1.41 0.34 -13.03
CA PRO A 290 -2.15 1.60 -12.85
C PRO A 290 -2.59 1.83 -11.40
N ASP A 291 -2.97 0.75 -10.72
CA ASP A 291 -3.44 0.71 -9.32
C ASP A 291 -2.44 -0.03 -8.41
N GLY A 292 -1.19 -0.19 -8.86
CA GLY A 292 -0.13 -0.88 -8.13
C GLY A 292 0.41 -0.08 -6.94
N ASP A 293 1.06 -0.77 -6.01
CA ASP A 293 1.58 -0.21 -4.75
C ASP A 293 2.54 0.99 -4.99
N TYR A 294 3.26 1.00 -6.13
CA TYR A 294 4.21 2.07 -6.47
C TYR A 294 3.66 3.08 -7.50
N ALA A 295 2.42 2.92 -7.96
CA ALA A 295 1.81 3.80 -8.96
C ALA A 295 1.70 5.26 -8.49
N GLY A 296 1.59 5.52 -7.19
CA GLY A 296 1.65 6.87 -6.62
C GLY A 296 3.03 7.51 -6.80
N ALA A 297 4.09 6.78 -6.42
CA ALA A 297 5.48 7.23 -6.53
C ALA A 297 5.91 7.43 -7.99
N ALA A 298 5.48 6.53 -8.89
CA ALA A 298 5.76 6.63 -10.32
C ALA A 298 5.12 7.87 -10.98
N ARG A 299 3.89 8.25 -10.59
CA ARG A 299 3.25 9.50 -11.08
C ARG A 299 4.03 10.74 -10.63
N LEU A 300 4.46 10.77 -9.37
CA LEU A 300 5.26 11.88 -8.83
C LEU A 300 6.60 12.02 -9.58
N LEU A 301 7.35 10.92 -9.72
CA LEU A 301 8.63 10.93 -10.40
C LEU A 301 8.49 11.27 -11.90
N LEU A 302 7.44 10.80 -12.57
CA LEU A 302 7.16 11.19 -13.96
C LEU A 302 6.90 12.70 -14.09
N SER A 303 6.15 13.30 -13.14
CA SER A 303 5.91 14.75 -13.16
C SER A 303 7.18 15.57 -12.90
N GLU A 304 8.08 15.08 -12.05
CA GLU A 304 9.39 15.69 -11.76
C GLU A 304 10.29 15.67 -13.00
N VAL A 305 10.38 14.52 -13.69
CA VAL A 305 11.20 14.34 -14.89
C VAL A 305 10.70 15.20 -16.05
N ILE A 306 9.40 15.19 -16.33
CA ILE A 306 8.81 16.02 -17.40
C ILE A 306 9.00 17.52 -17.11
N ALA A 307 8.86 17.94 -15.84
CA ALA A 307 9.12 19.34 -15.46
C ALA A 307 10.58 19.75 -15.68
N ALA A 308 11.54 18.83 -15.49
CA ALA A 308 12.96 19.07 -15.76
C ALA A 308 13.26 19.13 -17.27
N GLU A 309 12.63 18.30 -18.10
CA GLU A 309 12.78 18.34 -19.57
C GLU A 309 12.14 19.58 -20.21
N LEU A 310 11.06 20.10 -19.62
CA LEU A 310 10.37 21.31 -20.07
C LEU A 310 10.97 22.62 -19.51
N ALA A 311 11.94 22.53 -18.60
CA ALA A 311 12.65 23.71 -18.12
C ALA A 311 13.48 24.31 -19.27
N PRO A 312 13.38 25.63 -19.55
CA PRO A 312 14.24 26.24 -20.56
C PRO A 312 15.71 26.08 -20.15
N PRO A 313 16.63 25.87 -21.11
CA PRO A 313 18.06 25.86 -20.80
C PRO A 313 18.42 27.18 -20.11
N ALA A 314 19.28 27.11 -19.10
CA ALA A 314 19.74 28.29 -18.38
C ALA A 314 20.44 29.22 -19.37
N THR A 315 19.74 30.27 -19.80
CA THR A 315 20.32 31.33 -20.61
C THR A 315 21.22 32.15 -19.70
N ASP A 316 22.52 31.93 -19.77
CA ASP A 316 23.49 32.90 -19.29
C ASP A 316 23.15 34.26 -19.92
N PRO A 317 22.94 35.33 -19.13
CA PRO A 317 22.55 36.62 -19.69
C PRO A 317 23.71 37.19 -20.50
N VAL A 318 23.58 37.14 -21.83
CA VAL A 318 24.48 37.82 -22.76
C VAL A 318 24.49 39.30 -22.38
N ALA A 319 25.68 39.82 -22.04
CA ALA A 319 25.85 41.20 -21.64
C ALA A 319 25.43 42.14 -22.78
N PRO A 320 24.78 43.29 -22.49
CA PRO A 320 24.34 44.22 -23.52
C PRO A 320 25.55 44.74 -24.34
N PRO A 321 25.36 45.01 -25.65
CA PRO A 321 26.44 45.46 -26.53
C PRO A 321 27.04 46.78 -26.06
N GLY A 322 28.37 46.85 -26.07
CA GLY A 322 29.09 48.09 -25.76
C GLY A 322 28.91 49.13 -26.86
N ASP A 323 29.03 50.42 -26.51
CA ASP A 323 28.79 51.55 -27.42
C ASP A 323 29.53 51.44 -28.77
N THR A 324 30.75 50.88 -28.76
CA THR A 324 31.56 50.66 -29.97
C THR A 324 30.98 49.60 -30.91
N GLU A 325 30.34 48.56 -30.37
CA GLU A 325 29.67 47.53 -31.18
C GLU A 325 28.40 48.11 -31.83
N ASN A 326 27.59 48.84 -31.05
CA ASN A 326 26.38 49.51 -31.54
C ASN A 326 26.69 50.47 -32.69
N LEU A 327 27.74 51.29 -32.56
CA LEU A 327 28.16 52.23 -33.60
C LEU A 327 28.67 51.50 -34.86
N LEU A 328 29.45 50.43 -34.72
CA LEU A 328 29.93 49.67 -35.88
C LEU A 328 28.78 48.99 -36.63
N PHE A 329 27.83 48.39 -35.90
CA PHE A 329 26.66 47.78 -36.53
C PHE A 329 25.74 48.81 -37.20
N GLN A 330 25.50 49.97 -36.57
CA GLN A 330 24.76 51.08 -37.19
C GLN A 330 25.46 51.62 -38.45
N SER A 331 26.80 51.68 -38.47
CA SER A 331 27.54 52.04 -39.69
C SER A 331 27.36 51.01 -40.81
N ALA A 332 27.38 49.71 -40.48
CA ALA A 332 27.12 48.65 -41.46
C ALA A 332 25.69 48.72 -42.04
N GLN A 333 24.70 49.05 -41.21
CA GLN A 333 23.32 49.28 -41.65
C GLN A 333 23.16 50.55 -42.51
N ALA A 334 23.89 51.62 -42.20
CA ALA A 334 23.87 52.86 -43.00
C ALA A 334 24.57 52.70 -44.36
N ASP A 335 25.67 51.96 -44.40
CA ASP A 335 26.46 51.70 -45.61
C ASP A 335 25.84 50.62 -46.51
N GLY A 336 25.00 49.74 -45.96
CA GLY A 336 24.09 48.85 -46.68
C GLY A 336 24.74 47.85 -47.64
N ASN A 337 26.05 47.57 -47.50
CA ASN A 337 26.81 46.76 -48.44
C ASN A 337 27.55 45.59 -47.78
N LEU A 338 27.87 44.58 -48.59
CA LEU A 338 28.43 43.29 -48.15
C LEU A 338 29.69 43.46 -47.29
N ALA A 339 30.62 44.32 -47.71
CA ALA A 339 31.90 44.53 -47.04
C ALA A 339 31.75 45.15 -45.64
N ALA A 340 30.73 45.99 -45.42
CA ALA A 340 30.48 46.60 -44.12
C ALA A 340 29.97 45.58 -43.09
N TYR A 341 29.07 44.67 -43.49
CA TYR A 341 28.60 43.59 -42.62
C TYR A 341 29.68 42.52 -42.38
N GLU A 342 30.48 42.18 -43.38
CA GLU A 342 31.66 41.31 -43.20
C GLU A 342 32.69 41.91 -42.23
N ALA A 343 32.92 43.23 -42.29
CA ALA A 343 33.80 43.94 -41.36
C ALA A 343 33.27 43.92 -39.92
N TYR A 344 31.96 44.11 -39.72
CA TYR A 344 31.32 43.95 -38.41
C TYR A 344 31.51 42.52 -37.86
N LEU A 345 31.22 41.49 -38.66
CA LEU A 345 31.39 40.09 -38.26
C LEU A 345 32.84 39.71 -37.94
N LYS A 346 33.80 40.36 -38.58
CA LYS A 346 35.23 40.16 -38.27
C LYS A 346 35.63 40.79 -36.94
N ALA A 347 34.99 41.89 -36.54
CA ALA A 347 35.25 42.56 -35.26
C ALA A 347 34.48 41.91 -34.09
N TYR A 348 33.25 41.46 -34.35
CA TYR A 348 32.33 40.90 -33.36
C TYR A 348 31.71 39.58 -33.87
N PRO A 349 32.50 38.49 -33.98
CA PRO A 349 32.04 37.24 -34.57
C PRO A 349 30.88 36.61 -33.81
N ASP A 350 30.88 36.72 -32.48
CA ASP A 350 29.82 36.26 -31.57
C ASP A 350 29.12 37.45 -30.87
N GLY A 351 29.12 38.62 -31.53
CA GLY A 351 28.48 39.84 -31.03
C GLY A 351 26.96 39.79 -31.01
N THR A 352 26.36 40.79 -30.37
CA THR A 352 24.90 40.91 -30.18
C THR A 352 24.14 40.94 -31.51
N TYR A 353 24.76 41.46 -32.57
CA TYR A 353 24.17 41.55 -33.91
C TYR A 353 24.78 40.57 -34.91
N ALA A 354 25.59 39.60 -34.48
CA ALA A 354 26.29 38.67 -35.37
C ALA A 354 25.32 37.87 -36.27
N GLU A 355 24.23 37.32 -35.74
CA GLU A 355 23.24 36.61 -36.56
C GLU A 355 22.54 37.52 -37.57
N MET A 356 22.28 38.79 -37.21
CA MET A 356 21.66 39.76 -38.11
C MET A 356 22.61 40.12 -39.26
N ALA A 357 23.88 40.41 -38.96
CA ALA A 357 24.89 40.67 -39.98
C ALA A 357 25.15 39.45 -40.89
N ARG A 358 25.15 38.22 -40.34
CA ARG A 358 25.22 36.98 -41.13
C ARG A 358 24.05 36.87 -42.11
N SER A 359 22.83 37.24 -41.69
CA SER A 359 21.67 37.24 -42.59
C SER A 359 21.77 38.27 -43.72
N GLU A 360 22.27 39.48 -43.45
CA GLU A 360 22.46 40.52 -44.48
C GLU A 360 23.56 40.15 -45.49
N VAL A 361 24.66 39.55 -45.03
CA VAL A 361 25.70 38.98 -45.91
C VAL A 361 25.11 37.93 -46.85
N MET A 362 24.25 37.03 -46.35
CA MET A 362 23.55 36.03 -47.17
C MET A 362 22.50 36.62 -48.12
N ALA A 363 21.91 37.77 -47.80
CA ALA A 363 20.96 38.46 -48.68
C ALA A 363 21.69 39.20 -49.82
N LEU A 364 22.70 39.99 -49.48
CA LEU A 364 23.46 40.81 -50.42
C LEU A 364 24.30 39.98 -51.40
N SER A 365 24.86 38.85 -50.95
CA SER A 365 25.58 37.91 -51.83
C SER A 365 24.68 37.22 -52.86
N LYS A 366 23.38 37.03 -52.58
CA LYS A 366 22.41 36.44 -53.53
C LYS A 366 21.93 37.42 -54.61
N GLY A 367 22.15 38.73 -54.44
CA GLY A 367 21.74 39.76 -55.40
C GLY A 367 22.66 39.94 -56.62
N SER A 368 23.76 39.18 -56.75
CA SER A 368 24.87 39.48 -57.67
C SER A 368 25.08 38.47 -58.82
N SER A 369 24.20 37.50 -59.02
CA SER A 369 24.36 36.44 -60.04
C SER A 369 23.35 36.51 -61.19
N ALA A 370 23.84 36.54 -62.43
CA ALA A 370 23.04 36.45 -63.66
C ALA A 370 22.89 35.00 -64.19
N ASP A 371 21.86 34.83 -65.01
CA ASP A 371 21.33 33.64 -65.74
C ASP A 371 22.32 33.03 -66.78
N PRO A 372 22.05 31.91 -67.54
CA PRO A 372 21.02 30.84 -67.46
C PRO A 372 21.57 29.38 -67.57
N LEU A 373 20.69 28.34 -67.51
CA LEU A 373 20.42 27.38 -68.64
C LEU A 373 19.48 26.18 -68.33
N ALA A 374 18.50 25.99 -69.24
CA ALA A 374 17.86 24.76 -69.75
C ALA A 374 16.96 23.83 -68.87
N GLY A 375 15.69 23.65 -69.30
CA GLY A 375 14.83 22.47 -69.03
C GLY A 375 14.85 21.46 -70.21
N PRO A 376 13.74 20.80 -70.63
CA PRO A 376 12.37 20.79 -70.08
C PRO A 376 11.59 19.42 -70.21
N ASP A 377 10.24 19.50 -70.10
CA ASP A 377 9.15 18.68 -70.71
C ASP A 377 8.57 17.36 -70.13
N GLU A 378 7.31 17.50 -69.68
CA GLU A 378 6.03 16.83 -70.07
C GLU A 378 5.91 15.35 -70.56
N GLY A 379 4.73 14.76 -70.31
CA GLY A 379 4.22 13.59 -71.05
C GLY A 379 2.96 12.90 -70.48
N THR A 380 1.77 13.18 -71.02
CA THR A 380 0.49 12.47 -70.74
C THR A 380 0.06 11.59 -71.92
N VAL A 381 -0.64 10.45 -71.70
CA VAL A 381 -1.78 9.99 -72.55
C VAL A 381 -2.67 8.97 -71.81
N ALA A 382 -3.91 8.79 -72.27
CA ALA A 382 -4.92 7.80 -71.81
C ALA A 382 -5.40 6.91 -72.99
N VAL A 383 -6.35 5.98 -72.74
CA VAL A 383 -7.62 5.73 -73.48
C VAL A 383 -8.30 4.40 -73.06
N ALA A 384 -9.62 4.26 -73.32
CA ALA A 384 -10.60 3.39 -72.65
C ALA A 384 -11.17 2.20 -73.48
N THR A 385 -12.09 1.42 -72.86
CA THR A 385 -13.31 0.69 -73.35
C THR A 385 -13.46 -0.71 -72.71
N ALA A 386 -14.64 -1.30 -72.42
CA ALA A 386 -16.05 -0.87 -72.33
C ALA A 386 -16.85 -1.85 -71.41
N ALA A 387 -18.08 -1.50 -71.00
CA ALA A 387 -18.97 -2.33 -70.15
C ALA A 387 -20.06 -3.09 -70.96
N PRO A 388 -20.78 -4.07 -70.37
CA PRO A 388 -22.04 -3.74 -69.69
C PRO A 388 -22.41 -4.55 -68.42
N SER A 389 -23.24 -3.93 -67.56
CA SER A 389 -24.06 -4.51 -66.46
C SER A 389 -25.55 -4.38 -66.87
N PRO A 390 -26.59 -5.02 -66.25
CA PRO A 390 -26.94 -5.13 -64.80
C PRO A 390 -27.38 -6.57 -64.38
N LEU A 391 -27.97 -6.96 -63.23
CA LEU A 391 -28.09 -6.61 -61.77
C LEU A 391 -28.94 -7.77 -61.13
N PRO A 392 -29.22 -7.87 -59.80
CA PRO A 392 -28.56 -7.33 -58.60
C PRO A 392 -28.26 -8.39 -57.51
N THR A 393 -27.17 -8.24 -56.76
CA THR A 393 -27.02 -8.74 -55.36
C THR A 393 -26.07 -7.81 -54.60
N GLN A 394 -26.22 -7.69 -53.28
CA GLN A 394 -25.49 -6.67 -52.50
C GLN A 394 -24.00 -7.01 -52.33
N PRO A 395 -23.10 -6.00 -52.19
CA PRO A 395 -21.70 -6.17 -52.57
C PRO A 395 -20.78 -6.58 -51.42
N GLU A 396 -19.85 -7.48 -51.71
CA GLU A 396 -18.64 -7.68 -50.89
C GLU A 396 -17.72 -6.44 -51.01
N ALA A 397 -17.06 -6.07 -49.91
CA ALA A 397 -16.13 -4.95 -49.92
C ALA A 397 -14.85 -5.32 -50.68
N GLY A 398 -14.49 -4.51 -51.68
CA GLY A 398 -13.23 -4.65 -52.43
C GLY A 398 -11.97 -4.38 -51.60
N PRO A 399 -10.78 -4.54 -52.18
CA PRO A 399 -9.51 -4.31 -51.49
C PRO A 399 -9.41 -2.87 -50.98
N VAL A 400 -9.04 -2.72 -49.70
CA VAL A 400 -8.85 -1.41 -49.07
C VAL A 400 -7.50 -0.86 -49.50
N THR A 401 -7.49 0.26 -50.23
CA THR A 401 -6.27 1.03 -50.55
C THR A 401 -6.14 2.24 -49.62
N PHE A 402 -4.99 2.93 -49.68
CA PHE A 402 -4.76 4.16 -48.90
C PHE A 402 -5.74 5.30 -49.23
N ALA A 403 -6.19 5.39 -50.48
CA ALA A 403 -7.04 6.46 -51.00
C ALA A 403 -8.51 6.04 -51.23
N SER A 404 -8.84 4.76 -51.07
CA SER A 404 -10.22 4.27 -51.25
C SER A 404 -11.12 4.64 -50.05
N PRO A 405 -12.35 5.14 -50.28
CA PRO A 405 -13.35 5.32 -49.23
C PRO A 405 -13.64 4.03 -48.47
N LEU A 406 -13.67 4.10 -47.14
CA LEU A 406 -14.01 2.98 -46.27
C LEU A 406 -15.53 2.83 -46.15
N VAL A 407 -16.02 1.59 -46.32
CA VAL A 407 -17.42 1.24 -46.05
C VAL A 407 -17.55 0.83 -44.59
N SER A 408 -18.33 1.56 -43.79
CA SER A 408 -18.58 1.20 -42.40
C SER A 408 -19.93 1.68 -41.87
N GLY A 409 -20.39 1.08 -40.77
CA GLY A 409 -21.56 1.54 -40.00
C GLY A 409 -21.23 2.59 -38.93
N LEU A 410 -20.06 3.24 -39.00
CA LEU A 410 -19.70 4.37 -38.14
C LEU A 410 -19.59 5.63 -39.01
N ASP A 411 -20.51 6.57 -38.82
CA ASP A 411 -20.58 7.82 -39.59
C ASP A 411 -19.25 8.62 -39.63
N PRO A 412 -18.42 8.66 -38.55
CA PRO A 412 -17.11 9.34 -38.60
C PRO A 412 -16.10 8.74 -39.59
N VAL A 413 -16.27 7.48 -39.97
CA VAL A 413 -15.32 6.68 -40.77
C VAL A 413 -15.88 6.34 -42.15
N SER A 414 -17.19 6.19 -42.27
CA SER A 414 -17.85 5.81 -43.52
C SER A 414 -17.65 6.88 -44.60
N GLY A 415 -17.25 6.46 -45.80
CA GLY A 415 -16.99 7.35 -46.94
C GLY A 415 -15.64 8.07 -46.92
N LYS A 416 -14.84 7.99 -45.84
CA LYS A 416 -13.48 8.56 -45.78
C LYS A 416 -12.42 7.51 -46.11
N SER A 417 -11.32 7.94 -46.73
CA SER A 417 -10.12 7.14 -46.97
C SER A 417 -9.17 7.12 -45.76
N LEU A 418 -8.17 6.22 -45.78
CA LEU A 418 -7.10 6.23 -44.76
C LEU A 418 -6.31 7.55 -44.78
N ALA A 419 -6.10 8.13 -45.96
CA ALA A 419 -5.43 9.41 -46.16
C ALA A 419 -6.17 10.59 -45.48
N GLU A 420 -7.50 10.65 -45.57
CA GLU A 420 -8.31 11.72 -44.95
C GLU A 420 -8.45 11.56 -43.43
N LEU A 421 -8.43 10.31 -42.93
CA LEU A 421 -8.55 10.02 -41.51
C LEU A 421 -7.31 10.41 -40.71
N ILE A 422 -6.10 10.31 -41.28
CA ILE A 422 -4.85 10.69 -40.59
C ILE A 422 -4.64 12.21 -40.48
N THR A 423 -5.30 13.00 -41.31
CA THR A 423 -5.27 14.48 -41.27
C THR A 423 -6.45 15.09 -40.49
N GLY A 424 -7.42 14.28 -40.07
CA GLY A 424 -8.58 14.73 -39.31
C GLY A 424 -8.27 15.13 -37.86
N SER A 425 -9.26 15.73 -37.19
CA SER A 425 -9.21 16.04 -35.75
C SER A 425 -9.56 14.81 -34.90
N PRO A 426 -8.99 14.67 -33.68
CA PRO A 426 -9.36 13.61 -32.75
C PRO A 426 -10.73 13.89 -32.11
N GLU A 427 -11.61 12.89 -32.06
CA GLU A 427 -12.96 13.03 -31.48
C GLU A 427 -12.98 12.97 -29.93
N PHE A 428 -11.89 12.49 -29.32
CA PHE A 428 -11.76 12.26 -27.89
C PHE A 428 -10.34 12.61 -27.42
N PRO A 429 -10.14 12.94 -26.13
CA PRO A 429 -8.81 13.20 -25.59
C PRO A 429 -7.91 11.96 -25.72
N PRO A 430 -6.63 12.10 -26.10
CA PRO A 430 -5.68 10.98 -26.18
C PRO A 430 -5.31 10.41 -24.79
N ILE A 431 -5.57 11.16 -23.72
CA ILE A 431 -5.37 10.77 -22.31
C ILE A 431 -6.62 11.17 -21.53
N GLU A 432 -7.21 10.25 -20.78
CA GLU A 432 -8.40 10.53 -19.97
C GLU A 432 -8.11 11.63 -18.93
N GLY A 433 -8.96 12.66 -18.89
CA GLY A 433 -8.74 13.85 -18.06
C GLY A 433 -7.93 14.99 -18.70
N LEU A 434 -7.43 14.84 -19.94
CA LEU A 434 -6.74 15.93 -20.65
C LEU A 434 -7.72 17.09 -20.97
N PRO A 435 -7.44 18.35 -20.58
CA PRO A 435 -8.33 19.48 -20.85
C PRO A 435 -8.54 19.71 -22.35
N GLU A 436 -9.76 20.12 -22.74
CA GLU A 436 -10.16 20.25 -24.15
C GLU A 436 -9.22 21.12 -25.00
N SER A 437 -8.66 22.19 -24.42
CA SER A 437 -7.74 23.12 -25.07
C SER A 437 -6.47 22.49 -25.63
N TYR A 438 -6.09 21.28 -25.19
CA TYR A 438 -4.88 20.59 -25.66
C TYR A 438 -5.11 19.67 -26.85
N TRP A 439 -6.36 19.35 -27.22
CA TRP A 439 -6.63 18.33 -28.27
C TRP A 439 -7.75 18.69 -29.24
N LYS A 440 -8.76 19.46 -28.83
CA LYS A 440 -10.03 19.63 -29.57
C LYS A 440 -9.87 20.30 -30.94
N ASP A 441 -8.90 21.20 -31.07
CA ASP A 441 -8.56 21.91 -32.31
C ASP A 441 -7.23 21.42 -32.96
N GLN A 442 -6.67 20.31 -32.48
CA GLN A 442 -5.46 19.71 -33.06
C GLN A 442 -5.82 18.75 -34.19
N THR A 443 -4.87 18.50 -35.10
CA THR A 443 -4.97 17.38 -36.06
C THR A 443 -4.30 16.14 -35.49
N CYS A 444 -4.71 14.95 -35.92
CA CYS A 444 -4.01 13.71 -35.57
C CYS A 444 -2.53 13.76 -35.97
N SER A 445 -2.17 14.48 -37.05
CA SER A 445 -0.79 14.69 -37.51
C SER A 445 0.06 15.57 -36.57
N ASN A 446 -0.55 16.37 -35.68
CA ASN A 446 0.17 17.15 -34.67
C ASN A 446 0.56 16.29 -33.45
N CYS A 447 -0.21 15.25 -33.15
CA CYS A 447 0.05 14.32 -32.03
C CYS A 447 0.74 13.02 -32.46
N HIS A 448 0.66 12.66 -33.75
CA HIS A 448 1.20 11.42 -34.30
C HIS A 448 1.98 11.68 -35.58
N GLN A 449 3.11 10.98 -35.74
CA GLN A 449 3.91 11.01 -36.97
C GLN A 449 3.31 10.15 -38.10
N TRP A 450 2.02 10.31 -38.38
CA TRP A 450 1.30 9.51 -39.39
C TRP A 450 1.57 10.00 -40.81
N ASN A 451 2.42 9.28 -41.54
CA ASN A 451 2.56 9.33 -43.00
C ASN A 451 2.29 7.93 -43.60
N ARG A 452 2.27 7.80 -44.93
CA ARG A 452 1.93 6.53 -45.60
C ARG A 452 2.86 5.38 -45.16
N GLU A 453 4.16 5.63 -45.04
CA GLU A 453 5.15 4.62 -44.64
C GLU A 453 4.93 4.14 -43.20
N ARG A 454 4.90 5.07 -42.23
CA ARG A 454 4.73 4.72 -40.80
C ARG A 454 3.36 4.11 -40.50
N LEU A 455 2.33 4.52 -41.25
CA LEU A 455 1.00 3.91 -41.13
C LEU A 455 0.99 2.49 -41.70
N CYS A 456 1.78 2.20 -42.74
CA CYS A 456 2.01 0.84 -43.24
C CYS A 456 2.76 -0.02 -42.21
N ASP A 457 3.83 0.49 -41.59
CA ASP A 457 4.57 -0.21 -40.52
C ASP A 457 3.63 -0.57 -39.35
N GLN A 458 2.83 0.39 -38.89
CA GLN A 458 1.82 0.18 -37.85
C GLN A 458 0.73 -0.82 -38.29
N ALA A 459 0.33 -0.79 -39.57
CA ALA A 459 -0.68 -1.69 -40.12
C ALA A 459 -0.17 -3.15 -40.21
N ASN A 460 1.09 -3.34 -40.61
CA ASN A 460 1.76 -4.64 -40.67
C ASN A 460 1.82 -5.32 -39.30
N ALA A 461 1.95 -4.56 -38.21
CA ALA A 461 1.88 -5.12 -36.86
C ALA A 461 0.60 -5.93 -36.61
N TYR A 462 -0.56 -5.50 -37.15
CA TYR A 462 -1.86 -6.19 -37.01
C TYR A 462 -1.98 -7.51 -37.79
N LEU A 463 -1.02 -7.84 -38.65
CA LEU A 463 -0.96 -9.16 -39.29
C LEU A 463 -0.55 -10.23 -38.25
N SER A 464 0.31 -9.89 -37.28
CA SER A 464 0.78 -10.81 -36.24
C SER A 464 -0.35 -11.26 -35.28
N LEU A 465 -0.38 -12.55 -34.94
CA LEU A 465 -1.40 -13.14 -34.06
C LEU A 465 -1.50 -12.44 -32.69
N THR A 466 -0.37 -12.00 -32.14
CA THR A 466 -0.30 -11.27 -30.86
C THR A 466 -1.04 -9.93 -30.91
N MET A 467 -0.91 -9.20 -32.03
CA MET A 467 -1.50 -7.86 -32.19
C MET A 467 -2.93 -7.87 -32.74
N GLN A 468 -3.41 -8.99 -33.28
CA GLN A 468 -4.81 -9.14 -33.68
C GLN A 468 -5.78 -8.92 -32.50
N ARG A 469 -5.35 -9.23 -31.25
CA ARG A 469 -6.09 -8.89 -30.01
C ARG A 469 -6.25 -7.37 -29.78
N SER A 470 -5.48 -6.52 -30.45
CA SER A 470 -5.60 -5.05 -30.36
C SER A 470 -6.62 -4.46 -31.34
N LEU A 471 -7.17 -5.26 -32.27
CA LEU A 471 -8.22 -4.86 -33.22
C LEU A 471 -9.59 -4.65 -32.54
N SER A 472 -9.83 -5.34 -31.42
CA SER A 472 -11.05 -5.24 -30.61
C SER A 472 -10.95 -4.21 -29.48
N LYS A 473 -9.76 -3.67 -29.19
CA LYS A 473 -9.58 -2.58 -28.20
C LYS A 473 -10.32 -1.33 -28.68
N GLN A 474 -11.03 -0.67 -27.76
CA GLN A 474 -11.68 0.62 -28.01
C GLN A 474 -10.70 1.66 -28.58
N HIS A 475 -11.27 2.55 -29.39
CA HIS A 475 -10.58 3.57 -30.19
C HIS A 475 -11.66 4.49 -30.79
N PRO A 476 -11.40 5.79 -31.07
CA PRO A 476 -12.40 6.72 -31.63
C PRO A 476 -13.11 6.18 -32.87
N PHE A 477 -12.35 5.80 -33.91
CA PHE A 477 -12.85 5.15 -35.14
C PHE A 477 -13.25 3.66 -34.95
N GLY A 478 -13.60 3.28 -33.72
CA GLY A 478 -13.81 1.90 -33.29
C GLY A 478 -12.66 0.96 -33.65
N GLY A 479 -12.98 -0.34 -33.76
CA GLY A 479 -12.10 -1.30 -34.41
C GLY A 479 -12.07 -1.18 -35.94
N VAL A 480 -12.85 -0.26 -36.55
CA VAL A 480 -13.00 -0.16 -38.02
C VAL A 480 -11.70 0.28 -38.67
N MET A 481 -11.12 1.42 -38.22
CA MET A 481 -9.85 1.92 -38.75
C MET A 481 -8.74 0.87 -38.65
N LYS A 482 -8.62 0.17 -37.52
CA LYS A 482 -7.60 -0.88 -37.31
C LYS A 482 -7.79 -2.08 -38.22
N ARG A 483 -9.04 -2.46 -38.52
CA ARG A 483 -9.36 -3.53 -39.49
C ARG A 483 -9.10 -3.08 -40.93
N ALA A 484 -9.41 -1.84 -41.28
CA ALA A 484 -9.08 -1.25 -42.58
C ALA A 484 -7.56 -1.22 -42.80
N LEU A 485 -6.78 -0.77 -41.80
CA LEU A 485 -5.32 -0.84 -41.81
C LEU A 485 -4.81 -2.27 -42.00
N LYS A 486 -5.32 -3.26 -41.25
CA LYS A 486 -4.95 -4.67 -41.46
C LYS A 486 -5.27 -5.15 -42.88
N SER A 487 -6.42 -4.77 -43.43
CA SER A 487 -6.83 -5.13 -44.80
C SER A 487 -5.87 -4.53 -45.83
N TRP A 488 -5.55 -3.24 -45.69
CA TRP A 488 -4.58 -2.53 -46.52
C TRP A 488 -3.17 -3.12 -46.46
N ALA A 489 -2.68 -3.47 -45.26
CA ALA A 489 -1.40 -4.18 -45.09
C ALA A 489 -1.42 -5.59 -45.71
N THR A 490 -2.57 -6.27 -45.70
CA THR A 490 -2.73 -7.57 -46.39
C THR A 490 -2.58 -7.42 -47.91
N GLY A 491 -2.93 -6.25 -48.47
CA GLY A 491 -2.67 -5.86 -49.86
C GLY A 491 -1.28 -5.27 -50.11
N GLY A 492 -0.32 -5.39 -49.18
CA GLY A 492 1.03 -4.84 -49.33
C GLY A 492 1.09 -3.30 -49.26
N CYS A 493 0.14 -2.67 -48.55
CA CYS A 493 0.02 -1.22 -48.39
C CYS A 493 -0.10 -0.42 -49.71
N GLN A 494 -0.61 -1.05 -50.77
CA GLN A 494 -0.87 -0.41 -52.06
C GLN A 494 -2.14 0.47 -52.03
#